data_AF-A0A6J1WSS5-F1
#
_entry.id   AF-A0A6J1WSS5-F1
#
_cell.length_a   1.000
_cell.length_b   1.000
_cell.length_c   1.000
_cell.angle_alpha   90.00
_cell.angle_beta   90.00
_cell.angle_gamma   90.00
#
_symmetry.space_group_name_H-M   'P 1'
#
loop_
_entity.id
_entity.type
_entity.pdbx_description
1 polymer ?
#
loop_
_entity_poly.entity_id
_entity_poly.type
_entity_poly.pdbx_seq_one_letter_code
_entity_poly.pdbx_strand_id
1 'polypeptide(L)'
;MYVSRPRLLLHGCYISKTTYLRHGENSFQDQFYRPWYLIEYYRYLRFFPEGVVLMWTTAEEPVACVGHLRYRTPKTSMGIMAGHYRLMGDKVYDLDKNEMVIPLTRVINRSAGTMKRGES
;
A
#
# COMPACT_ATOMS: atom_id res chain seq x y z
N MET A 1 -22.39 0.33 22.76
CA MET A 1 -22.23 1.31 21.66
C MET A 1 -21.26 0.76 20.63
N TYR A 2 -21.72 0.44 19.41
CA TYR A 2 -20.95 -0.24 18.34
C TYR A 2 -20.05 0.69 17.48
N VAL A 3 -19.95 1.96 17.87
CA VAL A 3 -19.34 3.04 17.07
C VAL A 3 -17.81 3.10 17.24
N SER A 4 -17.26 2.63 18.37
CA SER A 4 -15.83 2.69 18.67
C SER A 4 -15.03 1.46 18.20
N ARG A 5 -15.67 0.46 17.58
CA ARG A 5 -14.97 -0.73 17.08
C ARG A 5 -14.47 -0.46 15.66
N PRO A 6 -13.14 -0.39 15.44
CA PRO A 6 -12.62 -0.21 14.10
C PRO A 6 -13.01 -1.41 13.22
N ARG A 7 -13.42 -1.13 11.99
CA ARG A 7 -13.90 -2.14 11.03
C ARG A 7 -13.02 -2.15 9.80
N LEU A 8 -12.86 -3.35 9.25
CA LEU A 8 -12.20 -3.56 7.98
C LEU A 8 -13.11 -3.07 6.84
N LEU A 9 -12.55 -2.33 5.90
CA LEU A 9 -13.24 -1.84 4.70
C LEU A 9 -13.21 -2.92 3.62
N LEU A 10 -14.32 -3.64 3.46
CA LEU A 10 -14.47 -4.74 2.49
C LEU A 10 -14.80 -4.25 1.07
N HIS A 11 -15.37 -3.06 0.95
CA HIS A 11 -15.79 -2.47 -0.32
C HIS A 11 -14.75 -1.54 -0.96
N GLY A 12 -13.58 -1.37 -0.33
CA GLY A 12 -12.53 -0.44 -0.77
C GLY A 12 -11.16 -1.08 -0.80
N CYS A 13 -10.15 -0.29 -1.16
CA CYS A 13 -8.75 -0.69 -1.17
C CYS A 13 -7.97 0.24 -0.24
N TYR A 14 -7.11 -0.35 0.58
CA TYR A 14 -6.14 0.37 1.40
C TYR A 14 -4.90 0.64 0.57
N ILE A 15 -4.42 1.88 0.60
CA ILE A 15 -3.28 2.32 -0.20
C ILE A 15 -2.27 2.97 0.74
N SER A 16 -1.05 2.45 0.73
CA SER A 16 0.09 3.05 1.41
C SER A 16 1.11 3.53 0.38
N LYS A 17 1.35 4.83 0.33
CA LYS A 17 2.42 5.44 -0.46
C LYS A 17 3.69 5.48 0.39
N THR A 18 4.78 4.91 -0.12
CA THR A 18 6.07 4.89 0.55
C THR A 18 7.13 5.48 -0.36
N THR A 19 7.93 6.39 0.18
CA THR A 19 9.06 7.02 -0.52
C THR A 19 10.34 6.83 0.27
N TYR A 20 11.43 6.51 -0.41
CA TYR A 20 12.75 6.40 0.21
C TYR A 20 13.86 6.81 -0.76
N LEU A 21 14.98 7.23 -0.20
CA LEU A 21 16.18 7.57 -0.95
C LEU A 21 17.07 6.33 -1.11
N ARG A 22 17.53 6.08 -2.32
CA ARG A 22 18.45 4.99 -2.67
C ARG A 22 19.70 5.55 -3.33
N HIS A 23 20.87 5.10 -2.89
CA HIS A 23 22.12 5.38 -3.61
C HIS A 23 22.14 4.68 -4.96
N GLY A 24 22.52 5.42 -6.00
CA GLY A 24 22.80 4.83 -7.29
C GLY A 24 24.16 4.16 -7.35
N GLU A 25 24.41 3.46 -8.46
CA GLU A 25 25.69 2.82 -8.70
C GLU A 25 26.76 3.89 -8.97
N ASN A 26 27.88 3.79 -8.27
CA ASN A 26 29.01 4.69 -8.47
C ASN A 26 29.71 4.34 -9.78
N SER A 27 30.05 5.34 -10.58
CA SER A 27 30.88 5.12 -11.77
C SER A 27 32.29 4.71 -11.36
N PHE A 28 32.83 3.67 -12.01
CA PHE A 28 34.20 3.19 -11.73
C PHE A 28 35.28 4.23 -12.10
N GLN A 29 34.97 5.15 -13.02
CA GLN A 29 35.88 6.17 -13.54
C GLN A 29 35.74 7.54 -12.87
N ASP A 30 34.60 7.84 -12.23
CA ASP A 30 34.31 9.16 -11.64
C ASP A 30 33.95 9.01 -10.16
N GLN A 31 34.89 9.36 -9.28
CA GLN A 31 34.71 9.28 -7.82
C GLN A 31 33.77 10.37 -7.25
N PHE A 32 33.44 11.39 -8.04
CA PHE A 32 32.53 12.47 -7.66
C PHE A 32 31.09 12.21 -8.10
N TYR A 33 30.88 11.26 -9.01
CA TYR A 33 29.54 10.86 -9.44
C TYR A 33 28.87 9.96 -8.39
N ARG A 34 28.04 10.58 -7.54
CA ARG A 34 27.28 9.93 -6.45
C ARG A 34 25.78 10.16 -6.62
N PRO A 35 25.12 9.50 -7.59
CA PRO A 35 23.70 9.69 -7.83
C PRO A 35 22.85 9.22 -6.65
N TRP A 36 21.76 9.94 -6.39
CA TRP A 36 20.71 9.55 -5.45
C TRP A 36 19.39 9.46 -6.19
N TYR A 37 18.66 8.38 -5.94
CA TYR A 37 17.34 8.13 -6.50
C TYR A 37 16.27 8.29 -5.42
N LEU A 38 15.25 9.09 -5.70
CA LEU A 38 14.02 9.09 -4.91
C LEU A 38 13.10 8.00 -5.47
N ILE A 39 12.94 6.93 -4.71
CA ILE A 39 12.07 5.82 -5.08
C ILE A 39 10.72 6.03 -4.44
N GLU A 40 9.67 5.85 -5.23
CA GLU A 40 8.29 5.93 -4.82
C GLU A 40 7.56 4.65 -5.22
N TYR A 41 6.80 4.08 -4.30
CA TYR A 41 5.93 2.96 -4.60
C TYR A 41 4.68 2.96 -3.72
N TYR A 42 3.70 2.20 -4.19
CA TYR A 42 2.42 2.00 -3.55
C TYR A 42 2.27 0.54 -3.10
N ARG A 43 1.75 0.35 -1.89
CA ARG A 43 1.28 -0.96 -1.41
C ARG A 43 -0.23 -0.93 -1.28
N TYR A 44 -0.88 -1.77 -2.06
CA TYR A 44 -2.32 -1.94 -2.10
C TYR A 44 -2.73 -3.17 -1.31
N LEU A 45 -3.79 -3.05 -0.52
CA LEU A 45 -4.45 -4.16 0.16
C LEU A 45 -5.95 -4.14 -0.09
N ARG A 46 -6.50 -5.28 -0.53
CA ARG A 46 -7.94 -5.45 -0.71
C ARG A 46 -8.43 -6.63 0.09
N PHE A 47 -9.38 -6.37 0.99
CA PHE A 47 -10.00 -7.41 1.79
C PHE A 47 -11.36 -7.82 1.24
N PHE A 48 -11.67 -9.11 1.35
CA PHE A 48 -12.93 -9.71 0.94
C PHE A 48 -13.63 -10.41 2.11
N PRO A 49 -14.98 -10.41 2.18
CA PRO A 49 -15.76 -10.92 3.32
C PRO A 49 -15.44 -12.36 3.76
N GLU A 50 -14.89 -13.17 2.88
CA GLU A 50 -14.56 -14.59 3.08
C GLU A 50 -13.23 -14.80 3.81
N GLY A 51 -12.54 -13.72 4.21
CA GLY A 51 -11.22 -13.81 4.83
C GLY A 51 -10.09 -13.92 3.80
N VAL A 52 -10.30 -13.47 2.56
CA VAL A 52 -9.24 -13.38 1.54
C VAL A 52 -8.72 -11.95 1.47
N VAL A 53 -7.40 -11.80 1.36
CA VAL A 53 -6.72 -10.53 1.14
C VAL A 53 -5.87 -10.61 -0.13
N LEU A 54 -5.92 -9.55 -0.93
CA LEU A 54 -4.97 -9.34 -2.03
C LEU A 54 -3.97 -8.25 -1.64
N MET A 55 -2.71 -8.48 -1.94
CA MET A 55 -1.61 -7.53 -1.75
C MET A 55 -0.90 -7.28 -3.07
N TRP A 56 -0.62 -6.02 -3.37
CA TRP A 56 0.15 -5.64 -4.55
C TRP A 56 1.09 -4.49 -4.22
N THR A 57 2.37 -4.64 -4.56
CA THR A 57 3.38 -3.58 -4.42
C THR A 57 3.86 -3.19 -5.80
N THR A 58 3.66 -1.92 -6.18
CA THR A 58 4.00 -1.41 -7.51
C THR A 58 4.27 0.09 -7.47
N ALA A 59 5.04 0.61 -8.44
CA ALA A 59 5.27 2.04 -8.62
C ALA A 59 4.09 2.75 -9.33
N GLU A 60 3.12 1.98 -9.83
CA GLU A 60 1.97 2.50 -10.56
C GLU A 60 0.97 3.23 -9.65
N GLU A 61 0.44 4.33 -10.17
CA GLU A 61 -0.55 5.18 -9.48
C GLU A 61 -1.90 4.46 -9.26
N PRO A 62 -2.67 4.83 -8.22
CA PRO A 62 -3.91 4.14 -7.85
C PRO A 62 -4.93 3.97 -8.97
N VAL A 63 -5.02 4.95 -9.87
CA VAL A 63 -5.98 4.93 -11.00
C VAL A 63 -5.78 3.72 -11.91
N ALA A 64 -4.54 3.29 -12.11
CA ALA A 64 -4.21 2.13 -12.94
C ALA A 64 -4.38 0.81 -12.16
N CYS A 65 -4.16 0.83 -10.84
CA CYS A 65 -4.09 -0.40 -10.04
C CYS A 65 -5.41 -0.88 -9.46
N VAL A 66 -6.26 0.04 -8.97
CA VAL A 66 -7.43 -0.33 -8.13
C VAL A 66 -8.41 -1.23 -8.89
N GLY A 67 -8.56 -1.05 -10.21
CA GLY A 67 -9.42 -1.89 -11.04
C GLY A 67 -9.01 -3.36 -11.08
N HIS A 68 -7.71 -3.65 -11.01
CA HIS A 68 -7.18 -5.02 -11.03
C HIS A 68 -7.43 -5.78 -9.72
N LEU A 69 -7.65 -5.06 -8.62
CA LEU A 69 -7.95 -5.63 -7.30
C LEU A 69 -9.46 -5.78 -7.04
N ARG A 70 -10.31 -5.53 -8.05
CA ARG A 70 -11.77 -5.62 -7.90
C ARG A 70 -12.23 -7.05 -7.66
N TYR A 71 -11.59 -8.01 -8.32
CA TYR A 71 -11.95 -9.43 -8.26
C TYR A 71 -10.97 -10.18 -7.37
N ARG A 72 -11.45 -11.29 -6.78
CA ARG A 72 -10.67 -12.11 -5.85
C ARG A 72 -9.53 -12.86 -6.50
N THR A 73 -9.71 -13.27 -7.75
CA THR A 73 -8.71 -14.00 -8.49
C THR A 73 -7.79 -13.00 -9.18
N PRO A 74 -6.55 -12.85 -8.71
CA PRO A 74 -5.61 -11.94 -9.36
C PRO A 74 -5.25 -12.44 -10.75
N LYS A 75 -4.91 -11.51 -11.64
CA LYS A 75 -4.26 -11.87 -12.91
C LYS A 75 -2.83 -12.32 -12.61
N THR A 76 -2.50 -13.56 -12.97
CA THR A 76 -1.20 -14.21 -12.66
C THR A 76 0.02 -13.38 -13.09
N SER A 77 -0.09 -12.61 -14.17
CA SER A 77 1.01 -11.82 -14.73
C SER A 77 1.35 -10.53 -13.95
N MET A 78 0.54 -10.12 -12.97
CA MET A 78 0.67 -8.79 -12.36
C MET A 78 1.44 -8.77 -11.02
N GLY A 79 1.90 -9.93 -10.53
CA GLY A 79 2.61 -10.00 -9.25
C GLY A 79 1.73 -9.67 -8.03
N ILE A 80 0.40 -9.78 -8.17
CA ILE A 80 -0.55 -9.64 -7.08
C ILE A 80 -0.52 -10.93 -6.26
N MET A 81 -0.25 -10.80 -4.97
CA MET A 81 -0.27 -11.92 -4.03
C MET A 81 -1.65 -12.05 -3.40
N ALA A 82 -2.15 -13.28 -3.27
CA ALA A 82 -3.35 -13.59 -2.51
C ALA A 82 -2.95 -14.30 -1.22
N GLY A 83 -3.69 -14.03 -0.16
CA GLY A 83 -3.57 -14.75 1.11
C GLY A 83 -4.86 -14.70 1.91
N HIS A 84 -4.80 -15.24 3.12
CA HIS A 84 -5.93 -15.27 4.04
C HIS A 84 -5.71 -14.35 5.24
N TYR A 85 -6.79 -13.74 5.74
CA TYR A 85 -6.72 -12.87 6.91
C TYR A 85 -7.76 -13.21 7.96
N ARG A 86 -7.44 -12.84 9.20
CA ARG A 86 -8.39 -12.86 10.32
C ARG A 86 -8.34 -11.56 11.09
N LEU A 87 -9.52 -11.03 11.41
CA LEU A 87 -9.66 -9.90 12.32
C LEU A 87 -9.78 -10.41 13.76
N MET A 88 -8.85 -10.04 14.63
CA MET A 88 -8.93 -10.28 16.07
C MET A 88 -8.86 -8.94 16.80
N GLY A 89 -9.97 -8.54 17.43
CA GLY A 89 -10.08 -7.21 18.04
C GLY A 89 -10.00 -6.10 16.99
N ASP A 90 -8.97 -5.27 17.08
CA ASP A 90 -8.67 -4.14 16.19
C ASP A 90 -7.48 -4.41 15.24
N LYS A 91 -6.96 -5.65 15.23
CA LYS A 91 -5.80 -6.06 14.45
C LYS A 91 -6.18 -7.09 13.41
N VAL A 92 -5.65 -6.89 12.21
CA VAL A 92 -5.68 -7.89 11.14
C VAL A 92 -4.43 -8.75 11.26
N TYR A 93 -4.57 -10.05 11.05
CA TYR A 93 -3.49 -11.02 10.97
C TYR A 93 -3.57 -11.73 9.61
N ASP A 94 -2.43 -11.87 8.95
CA ASP A 94 -2.27 -12.80 7.83
C ASP A 94 -2.15 -14.23 8.39
N LEU A 95 -2.87 -15.16 7.79
CA LEU A 95 -2.91 -16.56 8.20
C LEU A 95 -1.84 -17.41 7.48
N ASP A 96 -1.31 -16.93 6.36
CA ASP A 96 -0.31 -17.64 5.55
C ASP A 96 1.12 -17.27 5.94
N LYS A 97 1.31 -16.09 6.53
CA LYS A 97 2.56 -15.65 7.16
C LYS A 97 2.22 -15.06 8.52
N ASN A 98 2.85 -15.57 9.57
CA ASN A 98 2.54 -15.25 10.97
C ASN A 98 2.75 -13.76 11.39
N GLU A 99 2.98 -12.84 10.45
CA GLU A 99 3.21 -11.42 10.70
C GLU A 99 2.70 -10.53 9.55
N MET A 100 1.41 -10.17 9.57
CA MET A 100 0.96 -8.90 8.98
C MET A 100 -0.01 -8.23 9.94
N VAL A 101 0.51 -7.48 10.91
CA VAL A 101 -0.31 -6.72 11.87
C VAL A 101 -0.61 -5.34 11.30
N ILE A 102 -1.82 -5.15 10.76
CA ILE A 102 -2.29 -3.82 10.36
C ILE A 102 -3.20 -3.30 11.46
N PRO A 103 -2.79 -2.25 12.20
CA PRO A 103 -3.69 -1.58 13.13
C PRO A 103 -4.76 -0.82 12.36
N LEU A 104 -6.03 -1.16 12.57
CA LEU A 104 -7.15 -0.52 11.88
C LEU A 104 -7.35 0.96 12.25
N THR A 105 -6.62 1.46 13.24
CA THR A 105 -6.71 2.83 13.77
C THR A 105 -5.91 3.87 12.98
N ARG A 106 -5.16 3.49 11.93
CA ARG A 106 -4.24 4.40 11.21
C ARG A 106 -4.57 4.67 9.74
N VAL A 107 -5.84 4.59 9.33
CA VAL A 107 -6.27 5.17 8.04
C VAL A 107 -6.59 6.65 8.24
N ILE A 108 -5.54 7.46 8.35
CA ILE A 108 -5.69 8.92 8.29
C ILE A 108 -5.71 9.30 6.82
N ASN A 109 -6.88 9.69 6.31
CA ASN A 109 -7.00 10.51 5.11
C ASN A 109 -6.08 11.73 5.27
N ARG A 110 -4.93 11.75 4.59
CA ARG A 110 -4.23 13.01 4.37
C ARG A 110 -5.01 13.74 3.28
N SER A 111 -5.90 14.61 3.71
CA SER A 111 -6.52 15.61 2.85
C SER A 111 -5.43 16.37 2.09
N ALA A 112 -5.68 16.55 0.80
CA ALA A 112 -4.84 17.29 -0.13
C ALA A 112 -4.47 18.68 0.43
N GLY A 113 -3.18 18.92 0.62
CA GLY A 113 -2.64 20.25 0.87
C GLY A 113 -2.73 21.08 -0.41
N THR A 114 -3.68 22.01 -0.47
CA THR A 114 -3.76 23.03 -1.51
C THR A 114 -2.56 23.96 -1.35
N MET A 115 -1.53 23.80 -2.18
CA MET A 115 -0.43 24.77 -2.26
C MET A 115 -0.93 25.98 -3.06
N LYS A 116 -1.26 27.07 -2.36
CA LYS A 116 -1.60 28.34 -2.99
C LYS A 116 -0.37 28.87 -3.74
N ARG A 117 -0.56 29.17 -5.03
CA ARG A 117 0.36 29.98 -5.85
C ARG A 117 0.52 31.34 -5.16
N GLY A 118 1.76 31.66 -4.77
CA GLY A 118 2.13 33.02 -4.40
C GLY A 118 2.32 33.83 -5.68
N GLU A 119 1.50 34.85 -5.85
CA GLU A 119 1.77 35.97 -6.76
C GLU A 119 2.71 36.94 -6.04
N SER A 120 3.77 37.35 -6.73
CA SER A 120 4.50 38.59 -6.50
C SER A 120 5.08 39.04 -7.83
#